data_AF-A0A356PYU3-F1
#
_entry.id   AF-A0A356PYU3-F1
#
_cell.length_a   1.000
_cell.length_b   1.000
_cell.length_c   1.000
_cell.angle_alpha   90.00
_cell.angle_beta   90.00
_cell.angle_gamma   90.00
#
_symmetry.space_group_name_H-M   'P 1'
#
loop_
_entity.id
_entity.type
_entity.pdbx_description
1 polymer ?
#
loop_
_entity_poly.entity_id
_entity_poly.type
_entity_poly.pdbx_seq_one_letter_code
_entity_poly.pdbx_strand_id
1 'polypeptide(L)'
;TRVFRLTRSVAVNVVVMDYVEAAKLRGEGLGWVMRREILPNILPPLIAEFGLRFCFVFLTIAALSFLGVGIQPPTADWGSMVRE
;
A
#
# COMPACT_ATOMS: atom_id res chain seq x y z
N THR A 1 8.36 9.10 -3.05
CA THR A 1 9.15 8.30 -4.01
C THR A 1 9.21 6.80 -3.69
N ARG A 2 9.30 6.36 -2.42
CA ARG A 2 9.42 4.93 -2.05
C ARG A 2 8.31 4.01 -2.58
N VAL A 3 7.05 4.44 -2.53
CA VAL A 3 5.89 3.65 -3.04
C VAL A 3 6.00 3.42 -4.54
N PHE A 4 6.24 4.47 -5.32
CA PHE A 4 6.45 4.36 -6.78
C PHE A 4 7.59 3.40 -7.14
N ARG A 5 8.70 3.44 -6.37
CA ARG A 5 9.83 2.53 -6.58
C ARG A 5 9.46 1.07 -6.31
N LEU A 6 8.72 0.81 -5.22
CA LEU A 6 8.23 -0.52 -4.89
C LEU A 6 7.29 -1.04 -5.99
N THR A 7 6.26 -0.26 -6.35
CA THR A 7 5.32 -0.61 -7.40
C THR A 7 6.03 -0.94 -8.71
N ARG A 8 6.98 -0.09 -9.14
CA ARG A 8 7.80 -0.34 -10.33
C ARG A 8 8.61 -1.63 -10.20
N SER A 9 9.25 -1.86 -9.07
CA SER A 9 10.08 -3.06 -8.85
C SER A 9 9.27 -4.34 -8.98
N VAL A 10 8.08 -4.40 -8.38
CA VAL A 10 7.22 -5.60 -8.46
C VAL A 10 6.61 -5.73 -9.86
N ALA A 11 6.18 -4.62 -10.48
CA ALA A 11 5.60 -4.63 -11.81
C ALA A 11 6.60 -5.11 -12.89
N VAL A 12 7.88 -4.72 -12.81
CA VAL A 12 8.90 -5.17 -13.77
C VAL A 12 9.05 -6.69 -13.77
N ASN A 13 8.96 -7.34 -12.61
CA ASN A 13 9.01 -8.81 -12.53
C ASN A 13 7.76 -9.48 -13.14
N VAL A 14 6.60 -8.86 -13.03
CA VAL A 14 5.34 -9.40 -13.58
C VAL A 14 5.26 -9.20 -15.10
N VAL A 15 5.76 -8.07 -15.62
CA VAL A 15 5.66 -7.70 -17.04
C VAL A 15 6.36 -8.68 -18.00
N VAL A 16 7.36 -9.41 -17.50
CA VAL A 16 8.16 -10.40 -18.24
C VAL A 16 7.66 -11.84 -18.11
N MET A 17 6.49 -12.05 -17.49
CA MET A 17 5.90 -13.38 -17.34
C MET A 17 5.19 -13.82 -18.62
N ASP A 18 5.24 -15.12 -18.93
CA ASP A 18 4.69 -15.71 -20.16
C ASP A 18 3.22 -15.37 -20.41
N TYR A 19 2.38 -15.31 -19.37
CA TYR A 19 0.96 -14.98 -19.52
C TYR A 19 0.73 -13.52 -19.96
N VAL A 20 1.62 -12.60 -19.54
CA VAL A 20 1.59 -11.20 -19.95
C VAL A 20 2.08 -11.08 -21.39
N GLU A 21 3.12 -11.82 -21.77
CA GLU A 21 3.60 -11.86 -23.16
C GLU A 21 2.55 -12.45 -24.09
N ALA A 22 1.89 -13.55 -23.70
CA ALA A 22 0.79 -14.13 -24.44
C ALA A 22 -0.38 -13.15 -24.61
N ALA A 23 -0.72 -12.36 -23.58
CA ALA A 23 -1.76 -11.33 -23.70
C ALA A 23 -1.37 -10.22 -24.69
N LYS A 24 -0.11 -9.78 -24.70
CA LYS A 24 0.40 -8.82 -25.68
C LYS A 24 0.37 -9.40 -27.11
N LEU A 25 0.75 -10.66 -27.28
CA LEU A 25 0.73 -11.35 -28.58
C LEU A 25 -0.69 -11.53 -29.14
N ARG A 26 -1.70 -11.68 -28.26
CA ARG A 26 -3.12 -11.68 -28.66
C ARG A 26 -3.63 -10.31 -29.13
N GLY A 27 -2.85 -9.25 -28.96
CA GLY A 27 -3.26 -7.89 -29.33
C GLY A 27 -4.10 -7.18 -28.27
N GLU A 28 -4.06 -7.64 -27.02
CA GLU A 28 -4.77 -6.98 -25.92
C GLU A 28 -4.21 -5.57 -25.67
N GLY A 29 -5.10 -4.60 -25.46
CA GLY A 29 -4.70 -3.22 -25.21
C GLY A 29 -3.92 -3.07 -23.88
N LEU A 30 -3.01 -2.10 -23.82
CA LEU A 30 -2.21 -1.81 -22.62
C LEU A 30 -3.06 -1.64 -21.35
N GLY A 31 -4.20 -0.97 -21.44
CA GLY A 31 -5.11 -0.80 -20.30
C GLY A 31 -5.71 -2.11 -19.80
N TRP A 32 -5.98 -3.06 -20.70
CA TRP A 32 -6.48 -4.39 -20.37
C TRP A 32 -5.39 -5.20 -19.66
N VAL A 33 -4.19 -5.27 -20.24
CA VAL A 33 -3.04 -5.97 -19.64
C VAL A 33 -2.71 -5.40 -18.26
N MET A 34 -2.71 -4.08 -18.12
CA MET A 34 -2.45 -3.43 -16.84
C MET A 34 -3.48 -3.80 -15.76
N ARG A 35 -4.78 -3.77 -16.08
CA ARG A 35 -5.85 -4.02 -15.09
C ARG A 35 -6.11 -5.50 -14.83
N ARG A 36 -5.92 -6.35 -15.83
CA ARG A 36 -6.27 -7.77 -15.76
C ARG A 36 -5.10 -8.67 -15.41
N GLU A 37 -3.91 -8.33 -15.91
CA GLU A 37 -2.70 -9.15 -15.71
C GLU A 37 -1.80 -8.54 -14.64
N ILE A 38 -1.41 -7.26 -14.77
CA ILE A 38 -0.38 -6.68 -13.90
C ILE A 38 -0.91 -6.31 -12.53
N LEU A 39 -1.97 -5.49 -12.46
CA LEU A 39 -2.52 -4.94 -11.22
C LEU A 39 -2.88 -6.02 -10.18
N PRO A 40 -3.69 -7.05 -10.49
CA PRO A 40 -4.04 -8.07 -9.50
C PRO A 40 -2.84 -8.89 -9.02
N ASN A 41 -1.81 -9.09 -9.86
CA ASN A 41 -0.61 -9.83 -9.48
C ASN A 41 0.31 -9.04 -8.55
N ILE A 42 0.40 -7.71 -8.71
CA ILE A 42 1.21 -6.86 -7.83
C ILE A 42 0.45 -6.36 -6.60
N LEU A 43 -0.87 -6.56 -6.53
CA LEU A 43 -1.70 -6.05 -5.45
C LEU A 43 -1.34 -6.61 -4.07
N PRO A 44 -1.09 -7.93 -3.90
CA PRO A 44 -0.76 -8.50 -2.58
C PRO A 44 0.45 -7.83 -1.89
N PRO A 45 1.63 -7.67 -2.52
CA PRO A 45 2.74 -6.99 -1.86
C PRO A 45 2.49 -5.50 -1.61
N LEU A 46 1.67 -4.83 -2.43
CA LEU A 46 1.30 -3.44 -2.21
C LEU A 46 0.38 -3.27 -1.01
N ILE A 47 -0.61 -4.16 -0.85
CA ILE A 47 -1.50 -4.18 0.31
C ILE A 47 -0.71 -4.48 1.59
N ALA A 48 0.24 -5.42 1.54
CA ALA A 48 1.08 -5.74 2.69
C ALA A 48 1.94 -4.53 3.14
N GLU A 49 2.61 -3.85 2.20
CA GLU A 49 3.37 -2.62 2.50
C GLU A 49 2.46 -1.51 3.04
N PHE A 50 1.25 -1.37 2.49
CA PHE A 50 0.26 -0.41 2.97
C PHE A 50 -0.14 -0.71 4.42
N GLY A 51 -0.48 -1.97 4.73
CA GLY A 51 -0.84 -2.40 6.07
C GLY A 51 0.27 -2.14 7.09
N LEU A 52 1.52 -2.44 6.73
CA LEU A 52 2.67 -2.15 7.59
C LEU A 52 2.77 -0.66 7.92
N ARG A 53 2.65 0.21 6.90
CA ARG A 53 2.69 1.67 7.08
C ARG A 53 1.53 2.17 7.91
N PHE A 54 0.34 1.63 7.68
CA PHE A 54 -0.85 1.95 8.44
C PHE A 54 -0.62 1.67 9.94
N CYS A 55 -0.14 0.48 10.29
CA CYS A 55 0.20 0.15 11.68
C CYS A 55 1.23 1.11 12.29
N PHE A 56 2.28 1.46 11.55
CA PHE A 56 3.29 2.41 12.03
C PHE A 56 2.74 3.82 12.25
N VAL A 57 1.80 4.28 11.43
CA VAL A 57 1.14 5.58 11.64
C VAL A 57 0.40 5.60 12.98
N PHE A 58 -0.39 4.57 13.27
CA PHE A 58 -1.11 4.47 14.55
C PHE A 58 -0.16 4.40 15.75
N LEU A 59 0.91 3.59 15.64
CA LEU A 59 1.92 3.50 16.69
C LEU A 59 2.60 4.86 16.94
N THR A 60 2.86 5.61 15.87
CA THR A 60 3.43 6.96 15.96
C THR A 60 2.48 7.93 16.64
N ILE A 61 1.19 7.90 16.29
CA ILE A 61 0.16 8.74 16.93
C ILE A 61 0.07 8.40 18.42
N ALA A 62 0.01 7.12 18.77
CA ALA A 62 -0.03 6.68 20.16
C ALA A 62 1.22 7.11 20.95
N ALA A 63 2.41 7.01 20.34
CA ALA A 63 3.65 7.48 20.96
C ALA A 63 3.66 9.01 21.17
N LEU A 64 3.15 9.80 20.21
CA LEU A 64 3.04 11.26 20.34
C LEU A 64 2.02 11.67 21.41
N SER A 65 0.89 10.95 21.48
CA SER A 65 -0.14 11.13 22.52
C SER A 65 0.42 10.83 23.91
N PHE A 66 1.19 9.74 24.05
CA PHE A 66 1.90 9.41 25.29
C PHE A 66 2.93 10.49 25.71
N LEU A 67 3.65 11.07 24.75
CA LEU A 67 4.62 12.15 24.98
C LEU A 67 3.97 13.52 25.28
N GLY A 68 2.63 13.63 25.24
CA GLY A 68 1.93 14.88 25.53
C GLY A 68 1.99 15.93 24.42
N VAL A 69 2.51 15.57 23.24
CA VAL A 69 2.53 16.40 22.01
C VAL A 69 1.39 15.99 21.05
N GLY A 70 0.50 15.10 21.51
CA GLY A 70 -0.69 14.67 20.80
C GLY A 70 -1.79 15.74 20.77
N ILE A 71 -2.92 15.36 20.17
CA ILE A 71 -4.07 16.24 19.94
C ILE A 71 -4.60 16.74 21.30
N GLN A 72 -4.62 18.06 21.52
CA GLN A 72 -5.18 18.63 22.75
C GLN A 72 -6.72 18.44 22.77
N PRO A 73 -7.33 18.14 23.92
CA PRO A 73 -8.79 17.99 24.02
C PRO A 73 -9.49 19.28 23.55
N PRO A 74 -10.57 19.21 22.74
CA PRO A 74 -11.73 18.31 22.91
C PRO A 74 -11.97 17.29 21.78
N THR A 75 -11.04 17.09 20.85
CA THR A 75 -11.19 16.07 19.79
C THR A 75 -10.73 14.71 20.30
N ALA A 76 -11.64 13.73 20.34
CA ALA A 76 -11.37 12.37 20.83
C ALA A 76 -10.19 11.72 20.08
N ASP A 77 -9.09 11.50 20.79
CA ASP A 77 -7.98 10.67 20.36
C ASP A 77 -8.25 9.24 20.85
N TRP A 78 -8.06 8.25 19.98
CA TRP A 78 -8.33 6.84 20.33
C TRP A 78 -7.44 6.37 21.50
N GLY A 79 -6.30 7.03 21.72
CA GLY A 79 -5.40 6.78 22.85
C GLY A 79 -5.94 7.23 24.22
N SER A 80 -6.81 8.24 24.29
CA SER A 80 -7.39 8.68 25.57
C SER A 80 -8.53 7.78 26.05
N MET A 81 -9.17 7.03 25.14
CA MET A 81 -10.27 6.11 25.46
C MET A 81 -9.82 4.78 26.05
N VAL A 82 -8.59 4.33 25.77
CA VAL A 82 -8.02 3.10 26.36
C VAL A 82 -7.50 3.33 27.79
N ARG A 83 -7.36 4.60 28.19
CA ARG A 83 -6.88 4.99 29.51
C ARG A 83 -8.00 5.17 30.55
N GLU A 84 -9.26 5.13 30.12
CA GLU A 84 -10.45 4.93 30.98
C GLU A 84 -10.77 3.44 31.11
#